data_AF-A0A1V1TIQ8-F1
#
_entry.id   AF-A0A1V1TIQ8-F1
#
_cell.length_a   1.000
_cell.length_b   1.000
_cell.length_c   1.000
_cell.angle_alpha   90.00
_cell.angle_beta   90.00
_cell.angle_gamma   90.00
#
_symmetry.space_group_name_H-M   'P 1'
#
loop_
_entity.id
_entity.type
_entity.pdbx_description
1 polymer ?
#
loop_
_entity_poly.entity_id
_entity_poly.type
_entity_poly.pdbx_seq_one_letter_code
_entity_poly.pdbx_strand_id
1 'polypeptide(L)'
;MFFTLALASSYATCLHNLGALYLVEAVNEGVTLPFLEELPRIIEIPKWSATTSALDWTSVYLVKMTFLYFFHTLVQGLPRRIIIFYWAAVAFSFVFWIYSTFTSIIVCPHFGADSAKCSPNPDQHVRSLSNDVLVAAVDIICDTLSMMQGLAVLVLIW
;
A
#
# COMPACT_ATOMS: atom_id res chain seq x y z
N MET A 1 14.57 7.91 8.03
CA MET A 1 14.13 9.31 7.79
C MET A 1 13.11 9.41 6.65
N PHE A 2 13.31 8.76 5.50
CA PHE A 2 12.33 8.79 4.41
C PHE A 2 10.99 8.09 4.76
N PHE A 3 11.02 6.92 5.40
CA PHE A 3 9.79 6.22 5.80
C PHE A 3 8.96 7.00 6.84
N THR A 4 9.60 7.64 7.81
CA THR A 4 8.92 8.45 8.83
C THR A 4 8.22 9.66 8.23
N LEU A 5 8.82 10.26 7.19
CA LEU A 5 8.22 11.38 6.47
C LEU A 5 7.02 10.92 5.63
N ALA A 6 7.13 9.78 4.93
CA ALA A 6 6.03 9.20 4.18
C ALA A 6 4.83 8.89 5.10
N LEU A 7 5.07 8.24 6.24
CA LEU A 7 4.03 7.91 7.21
C LEU A 7 3.39 9.16 7.85
N ALA A 8 4.20 10.16 8.20
CA ALA A 8 3.67 11.42 8.74
C ALA A 8 2.80 12.15 7.71
N SER A 9 3.20 12.10 6.43
CA SER A 9 2.45 12.73 5.33
C SER A 9 1.13 12.02 5.04
N SER A 10 1.09 10.68 5.08
CA SER A 10 -0.15 9.92 4.92
C SER A 10 -1.11 10.18 6.08
N TYR A 11 -0.61 10.16 7.32
CA TYR A 11 -1.40 10.48 8.50
C TYR A 11 -1.99 11.90 8.46
N ALA A 12 -1.19 12.91 8.07
CA ALA A 12 -1.67 14.28 7.92
C ALA A 12 -2.77 14.41 6.86
N THR A 13 -2.61 13.71 5.72
CA THR A 13 -3.61 13.69 4.63
C THR A 13 -4.91 13.01 5.07
N CYS A 14 -4.81 11.97 5.89
CA CYS A 14 -5.97 11.30 6.49
C CYS A 14 -6.74 12.22 7.44
N LEU A 15 -6.04 12.91 8.34
CA LEU A 15 -6.66 13.87 9.28
C LEU A 15 -7.35 15.03 8.56
N HIS A 16 -6.76 15.53 7.48
CA HIS A 16 -7.37 16.62 6.69
C HIS A 16 -8.70 16.20 6.04
N ASN A 17 -8.82 14.93 5.61
CA ASN A 17 -9.97 14.43 4.87
C ASN A 17 -10.98 13.65 5.73
N LEU A 18 -10.74 13.55 7.04
CA LEU A 18 -11.55 12.77 7.98
C LEU A 18 -13.03 13.20 7.99
N GLY A 19 -13.29 14.51 7.89
CA GLY A 19 -14.66 15.04 7.85
C GLY A 19 -15.44 14.61 6.60
N ALA A 20 -14.75 14.46 5.46
CA ALA A 20 -15.37 14.00 4.22
C ALA A 20 -15.68 12.49 4.27
N LEU A 21 -14.81 11.70 4.91
CA LEU A 21 -15.05 10.27 5.18
C LEU A 21 -16.26 10.06 6.09
N TYR A 22 -16.36 10.82 7.19
CA TYR A 22 -17.52 10.75 8.09
C TYR A 22 -18.84 11.12 7.39
N LEU A 23 -18.80 12.11 6.50
CA LEU A 23 -19.97 12.51 5.73
C LEU A 23 -20.41 11.40 4.76
N VAL A 24 -19.47 10.74 4.07
CA VAL A 24 -19.78 9.60 3.19
C VAL A 24 -20.42 8.45 3.97
N GLU A 25 -19.92 8.16 5.17
CA GLU A 25 -20.50 7.12 6.02
C GLU A 25 -21.95 7.45 6.42
N ALA A 26 -22.19 8.70 6.86
CA ALA A 26 -23.53 9.16 7.22
C ALA A 26 -24.53 9.11 6.04
N VAL A 27 -24.06 9.36 4.82
CA VAL A 27 -24.85 9.21 3.58
C VAL A 27 -25.10 7.73 3.28
N ASN A 28 -24.11 6.86 3.47
CA ASN A 28 -24.23 5.43 3.25
C ASN A 28 -25.22 4.76 4.23
N GLU A 29 -25.27 5.23 5.48
CA GLU A 29 -26.27 4.82 6.48
C GLU A 29 -27.66 5.44 6.23
N GLY A 30 -27.80 6.35 5.25
CA GLY A 30 -29.05 7.01 4.92
C GLY A 30 -29.53 8.04 5.95
N VAL A 31 -28.65 8.49 6.84
CA VAL A 31 -28.96 9.45 7.92
C VAL A 31 -29.04 10.88 7.38
N THR A 32 -28.31 11.20 6.31
CA THR A 32 -28.26 12.53 5.69
C THR A 32 -28.33 12.46 4.16
N LEU A 33 -28.93 13.49 3.54
CA LEU A 33 -28.91 13.67 2.08
C LEU A 33 -27.76 14.64 1.73
N PRO A 34 -26.89 14.31 0.75
CA PRO A 34 -25.79 15.19 0.39
C PRO A 34 -26.30 16.46 -0.29
N PHE A 35 -25.87 17.62 0.20
CA PHE A 35 -26.13 18.90 -0.47
C PHE A 35 -25.24 19.07 -1.70
N LEU A 36 -25.73 19.77 -2.73
CA LEU A 36 -25.01 19.99 -4.00
C LEU A 36 -23.64 20.68 -3.79
N GLU A 37 -23.51 21.46 -2.72
CA GLU A 37 -22.28 22.16 -2.33
C GLU A 37 -21.21 21.22 -1.75
N GLU A 38 -21.60 20.05 -1.22
CA GLU A 38 -20.68 19.07 -0.62
C GLU A 38 -20.20 18.01 -1.64
N LEU A 39 -20.89 17.89 -2.78
CA LEU A 39 -20.57 17.00 -3.90
C LEU A 39 -19.10 17.09 -4.39
N PRO A 40 -18.50 18.27 -4.62
CA PRO A 40 -17.11 18.35 -5.07
C PRO A 40 -16.14 17.77 -4.04
N ARG A 41 -16.45 17.90 -2.75
CA ARG A 41 -15.60 17.39 -1.67
C ARG A 41 -15.63 15.86 -1.63
N ILE A 42 -16.79 15.25 -1.92
CA ILE A 42 -16.98 13.79 -2.00
C ILE A 42 -16.25 13.20 -3.22
N ILE A 43 -16.31 13.88 -4.36
CA ILE A 43 -15.68 13.45 -5.63
C ILE A 43 -14.14 13.40 -5.53
N GLU A 44 -13.54 14.22 -4.65
CA GLU A 44 -12.10 14.25 -4.44
C GLU A 44 -11.58 13.17 -3.48
N ILE A 45 -12.45 12.54 -2.67
CA ILE A 45 -12.07 11.52 -1.68
C ILE A 45 -11.28 10.36 -2.32
N PRO A 46 -11.69 9.76 -3.46
CA PRO A 46 -10.95 8.67 -4.08
C PRO A 46 -9.51 9.07 -4.47
N LYS A 47 -9.30 10.32 -4.89
CA LYS A 47 -7.97 10.84 -5.25
C LYS A 47 -7.05 10.89 -4.02
N TRP A 48 -7.57 11.42 -2.91
CA TRP A 48 -6.83 11.53 -1.67
C TRP A 48 -6.59 10.16 -1.02
N SER A 49 -7.59 9.28 -1.05
CA SER A 49 -7.48 7.89 -0.58
C SER A 49 -6.41 7.11 -1.36
N ALA A 50 -6.41 7.22 -2.70
CA ALA A 50 -5.37 6.61 -3.54
C ALA A 50 -3.97 7.11 -3.18
N THR A 51 -3.82 8.42 -2.96
CA THR A 51 -2.54 9.04 -2.60
C THR A 51 -2.07 8.55 -1.22
N THR A 52 -2.95 8.54 -0.22
CA THR A 52 -2.65 8.03 1.13
C THR A 52 -2.25 6.55 1.08
N SER A 53 -3.00 5.72 0.36
CA SER A 53 -2.70 4.30 0.20
C SER A 53 -1.34 4.05 -0.45
N ALA A 54 -1.01 4.78 -1.52
CA ALA A 54 0.30 4.70 -2.18
C ALA A 54 1.46 5.11 -1.24
N LEU A 55 1.26 6.16 -0.43
CA LEU A 55 2.24 6.61 0.56
C LEU A 55 2.44 5.58 1.68
N ASP A 56 1.37 4.99 2.18
CA ASP A 56 1.42 3.94 3.22
C ASP A 56 2.15 2.70 2.71
N TRP A 57 1.79 2.19 1.53
CA TRP A 57 2.47 1.06 0.92
C TRP A 57 3.95 1.37 0.67
N THR A 58 4.27 2.56 0.16
CA THR A 58 5.67 2.98 -0.02
C THR A 58 6.43 3.00 1.30
N SER A 59 5.81 3.47 2.38
CA SER A 59 6.43 3.46 3.71
C SER A 59 6.76 2.03 4.18
N VAL A 60 5.81 1.10 4.04
CA VAL A 60 5.98 -0.31 4.40
C VAL A 60 7.13 -0.95 3.62
N TYR A 61 7.14 -0.80 2.29
CA TYR A 61 8.19 -1.38 1.45
C TYR A 61 9.56 -0.72 1.67
N LEU A 62 9.64 0.58 2.01
CA LEU A 62 10.89 1.24 2.37
C LEU A 62 11.53 0.63 3.64
N VAL A 63 10.73 0.26 4.63
CA VAL A 63 11.23 -0.43 5.83
C VAL A 63 11.82 -1.79 5.45
N LYS A 64 11.11 -2.58 4.64
CA LYS A 64 11.59 -3.90 4.14
C LYS A 64 12.89 -3.75 3.33
N MET A 65 12.97 -2.76 2.46
CA MET A 65 14.18 -2.48 1.67
C MET A 65 15.36 -2.04 2.55
N THR A 66 15.11 -1.28 3.62
CA THR A 66 16.15 -0.90 4.59
C THR A 66 16.71 -2.14 5.31
N PHE A 67 15.83 -3.08 5.67
CA PHE A 67 16.23 -4.37 6.25
C PHE A 67 17.07 -5.17 5.24
N LEU A 68 16.60 -5.34 4.00
CA LEU A 68 17.36 -6.04 2.96
C LEU A 68 18.71 -5.37 2.65
N TYR A 69 18.79 -4.04 2.70
CA TYR A 69 20.04 -3.31 2.54
C TYR A 69 21.04 -3.61 3.66
N PHE A 70 20.58 -3.72 4.91
CA PHE A 70 21.43 -4.13 6.02
C PHE A 70 22.00 -5.55 5.81
N PHE A 71 21.17 -6.49 5.35
CA PHE A 71 21.60 -7.86 5.06
C PHE A 71 22.50 -7.98 3.83
N HIS A 72 22.47 -7.02 2.90
CA HIS A 72 23.34 -7.02 1.73
C HIS A 72 24.81 -7.20 2.10
N THR A 73 25.28 -6.44 3.09
CA THR A 73 26.68 -6.49 3.55
C THR A 73 27.04 -7.84 4.16
N LEU A 74 26.09 -8.49 4.85
CA LEU A 74 26.30 -9.81 5.44
C LEU A 74 26.31 -10.92 4.38
N VAL A 75 25.47 -10.79 3.34
CA VAL A 75 25.29 -11.80 2.28
C VAL A 75 26.47 -11.88 1.31
N GLN A 76 27.29 -10.82 1.18
CA GLN A 76 28.42 -10.79 0.25
C GLN A 76 29.49 -11.86 0.49
N GLY A 77 29.62 -12.39 1.71
CA GLY A 77 30.58 -13.44 2.06
C GLY A 77 30.05 -14.87 1.98
N LEU A 78 28.77 -15.06 1.63
CA LEU A 78 28.06 -16.34 1.71
C LEU A 78 28.04 -17.10 0.37
N PRO A 79 27.72 -18.42 0.37
CA PRO A 79 27.68 -19.21 -0.86
C PRO A 79 26.68 -18.65 -1.87
N ARG A 80 27.01 -18.78 -3.17
CA ARG A 80 26.23 -18.23 -4.31
C ARG A 80 24.73 -18.49 -4.26
N ARG A 81 24.29 -19.63 -3.70
CA ARG A 81 22.87 -19.96 -3.55
C ARG A 81 22.10 -18.92 -2.72
N ILE A 82 22.72 -18.42 -1.66
CA ILE A 82 22.12 -17.43 -0.75
C ILE A 82 22.10 -16.05 -1.39
N ILE A 83 23.15 -15.70 -2.12
CA ILE A 83 23.20 -14.46 -2.90
C ILE A 83 22.08 -14.44 -3.95
N ILE A 84 21.86 -15.54 -4.67
CA ILE A 84 20.76 -15.65 -5.65
C ILE A 84 19.41 -15.51 -4.94
N PHE A 85 19.22 -16.18 -3.80
CA PHE A 85 17.99 -16.10 -3.03
C PHE A 85 17.71 -14.68 -2.51
N TYR A 86 18.75 -13.98 -2.04
CA TYR A 86 18.69 -12.58 -1.64
C TYR A 86 18.22 -11.69 -2.79
N TRP A 87 18.87 -11.78 -3.96
CA TRP A 87 18.47 -11.00 -5.13
C TRP A 87 17.07 -11.33 -5.63
N ALA A 88 16.63 -12.59 -5.52
CA ALA A 88 15.27 -13.00 -5.84
C ALA A 88 14.25 -12.32 -4.92
N ALA A 89 14.51 -12.24 -3.61
CA ALA A 89 13.62 -11.53 -2.69
C ALA A 89 13.60 -10.02 -2.92
N VAL A 90 14.76 -9.40 -3.17
CA VAL A 90 14.85 -7.97 -3.52
C VAL A 90 14.01 -7.68 -4.77
N ALA A 91 14.16 -8.47 -5.82
CA ALA A 91 13.40 -8.32 -7.06
C ALA A 91 11.89 -8.54 -6.82
N PHE A 92 11.52 -9.57 -6.07
CA PHE A 92 10.13 -9.87 -5.72
C PHE A 92 9.49 -8.71 -4.96
N SER A 93 10.12 -8.25 -3.87
CA SER A 93 9.63 -7.12 -3.07
C SER A 93 9.53 -5.84 -3.88
N PHE A 94 10.46 -5.58 -4.81
CA PHE A 94 10.41 -4.40 -5.67
C PHE A 94 9.25 -4.43 -6.67
N VAL A 95 9.01 -5.58 -7.30
CA VAL A 95 7.87 -5.76 -8.23
C VAL A 95 6.54 -5.59 -7.50
N PHE A 96 6.41 -6.16 -6.30
CA PHE A 96 5.19 -6.04 -5.53
C PHE A 96 4.97 -4.65 -4.92
N TRP A 97 6.04 -3.92 -4.60
CA TRP A 97 5.95 -2.51 -4.25
C TRP A 97 5.35 -1.66 -5.39
N ILE A 98 5.80 -1.89 -6.63
CA ILE A 98 5.22 -1.21 -7.80
C ILE A 98 3.74 -1.57 -7.90
N TYR A 99 3.42 -2.87 -7.86
CA TYR A 99 2.03 -3.33 -7.94
C TYR A 99 1.13 -2.68 -6.88
N SER A 100 1.53 -2.69 -5.61
CA SER A 100 0.74 -2.13 -4.50
C SER A 100 0.57 -0.61 -4.60
N THR A 101 1.58 0.10 -5.10
CA THR A 101 1.51 1.55 -5.33
C THR A 101 0.53 1.91 -6.45
N PHE A 102 0.44 1.08 -7.49
CA PHE A 102 -0.44 1.32 -8.64
C PHE A 102 -1.85 0.72 -8.50
N THR A 103 -2.11 -0.07 -7.47
CA THR A 103 -3.43 -0.65 -7.16
C THR A 103 -4.56 0.38 -7.23
N SER A 104 -4.36 1.57 -6.67
CA SER A 104 -5.41 2.59 -6.64
C SER A 104 -5.78 3.13 -8.02
N ILE A 105 -4.85 3.11 -8.98
CA ILE A 105 -5.10 3.51 -10.38
C ILE A 105 -5.84 2.40 -11.13
N ILE A 106 -5.57 1.14 -10.80
CA ILE A 106 -6.19 -0.03 -11.42
C ILE A 106 -7.67 -0.16 -11.02
N VAL A 107 -8.01 0.14 -9.76
CA VAL A 107 -9.38 0.01 -9.24
C VAL A 107 -10.33 1.06 -9.81
N CYS A 108 -9.85 2.29 -10.07
CA CYS A 108 -10.61 3.31 -10.77
C CYS A 108 -9.67 4.28 -11.52
N PRO A 109 -9.54 4.17 -12.85
CA PRO A 109 -8.67 5.06 -13.64
C PRO A 109 -9.30 6.44 -13.91
N HIS A 110 -10.43 6.76 -13.27
CA HIS A 110 -11.17 8.01 -13.48
C HIS A 110 -10.97 8.97 -12.30
N PHE A 111 -10.45 10.15 -12.60
CA PHE A 111 -10.26 11.25 -11.65
C PHE A 111 -11.26 12.38 -11.94
N GLY A 112 -11.69 13.12 -10.91
CA GLY A 112 -12.63 14.25 -11.08
C GLY A 112 -14.09 13.79 -11.23
N ALA A 113 -14.95 14.56 -11.92
CA ALA A 113 -16.38 14.25 -12.02
C ALA A 113 -16.71 12.86 -12.59
N ASP A 114 -15.78 12.24 -13.31
CA ASP A 114 -15.91 10.86 -13.82
C ASP A 114 -15.66 9.78 -12.75
N SER A 115 -15.11 10.10 -11.58
CA SER A 115 -14.95 9.15 -10.46
C SER A 115 -16.30 8.72 -9.88
N ALA A 116 -17.37 9.51 -10.10
CA ALA A 116 -18.74 9.13 -9.77
C ALA A 116 -19.21 7.87 -10.51
N LYS A 117 -18.61 7.53 -11.66
CA LYS A 117 -18.90 6.28 -12.40
C LYS A 117 -18.41 5.03 -11.65
N CYS A 118 -17.46 5.18 -10.75
CA CYS A 118 -16.89 4.10 -9.93
C CYS A 118 -17.66 3.85 -8.61
N SER A 119 -18.59 4.73 -8.25
CA SER A 119 -19.22 4.75 -6.93
C SER A 119 -20.46 3.86 -6.73
N PRO A 120 -21.28 3.47 -7.74
CA PRO A 120 -22.51 2.72 -7.46
C PRO A 120 -22.42 1.20 -7.71
N ASN A 121 -21.29 0.65 -8.18
CA ASN A 121 -21.25 -0.77 -8.57
C ASN A 121 -20.80 -1.68 -7.41
N PRO A 122 -21.65 -2.61 -6.93
CA PRO A 122 -21.28 -3.55 -5.88
C PRO A 122 -20.11 -4.47 -6.29
N ASP A 123 -19.99 -4.77 -7.59
CA ASP A 123 -18.86 -5.54 -8.14
C ASP A 123 -17.51 -4.85 -7.94
N GLN A 124 -17.51 -3.52 -7.86
CA GLN A 124 -16.29 -2.74 -7.70
C GLN A 124 -15.77 -2.78 -6.27
N HIS A 125 -16.67 -2.82 -5.28
CA HIS A 125 -16.32 -3.04 -3.88
C HIS A 125 -15.67 -4.41 -3.67
N VAL A 126 -16.25 -5.46 -4.25
CA VAL A 126 -15.68 -6.82 -4.19
C VAL A 126 -14.31 -6.89 -4.85
N ARG A 127 -14.11 -6.22 -5.99
CA ARG A 127 -12.80 -6.12 -6.64
C ARG A 127 -11.77 -5.41 -5.79
N SER A 128 -12.11 -4.28 -5.17
CA SER A 128 -11.20 -3.55 -4.28
C SER A 128 -10.77 -4.43 -3.11
N LEU A 129 -11.73 -5.03 -2.40
CA LEU A 129 -11.46 -5.94 -1.28
C LEU A 129 -10.59 -7.12 -1.70
N SER A 130 -10.88 -7.74 -2.85
CA SER A 130 -10.08 -8.87 -3.34
C SER A 130 -8.62 -8.48 -3.60
N ASN A 131 -8.40 -7.26 -4.10
CA ASN A 131 -7.07 -6.76 -4.37
C ASN A 131 -6.34 -6.40 -3.07
N ASP A 132 -7.03 -5.81 -2.09
CA ASP A 132 -6.45 -5.50 -0.78
C ASP A 132 -6.03 -6.79 -0.04
N VAL A 133 -6.86 -7.83 -0.09
CA VAL A 133 -6.53 -9.15 0.46
C VAL A 133 -5.33 -9.77 -0.25
N LEU A 134 -5.26 -9.67 -1.58
CA LEU A 134 -4.12 -10.16 -2.35
C LEU A 134 -2.83 -9.44 -1.96
N VAL A 135 -2.85 -8.10 -1.89
CA VAL A 135 -1.68 -7.30 -1.50
C VAL A 135 -1.24 -7.64 -0.08
N ALA A 136 -2.19 -7.81 0.86
CA ALA A 136 -1.88 -8.22 2.22
C ALA A 136 -1.25 -9.63 2.29
N ALA A 137 -1.78 -10.60 1.54
CA ALA A 137 -1.24 -11.96 1.50
C ALA A 137 0.20 -11.99 0.94
N VAL A 138 0.44 -11.23 -0.12
CA VAL A 138 1.78 -11.05 -0.69
C VAL A 138 2.72 -10.39 0.30
N ASP A 139 2.25 -9.38 1.03
CA ASP A 139 3.08 -8.66 2.01
C ASP A 139 3.60 -9.59 3.12
N ILE A 140 2.74 -10.48 3.61
CA ILE A 140 3.08 -11.53 4.58
C ILE A 140 4.13 -12.50 3.99
N ILE A 141 3.98 -12.88 2.71
CA ILE A 141 4.95 -13.73 2.02
C ILE A 141 6.31 -13.03 1.92
N CYS A 142 6.34 -11.75 1.52
CA CYS A 142 7.55 -10.92 1.48
C CYS A 142 8.26 -10.84 2.84
N ASP A 143 7.50 -10.67 3.92
CA ASP A 143 8.06 -10.65 5.27
C ASP A 143 8.63 -11.99 5.67
N THR A 144 7.89 -13.06 5.43
CA THR A 144 8.34 -14.42 5.75
C THR A 144 9.63 -14.75 4.98
N LEU A 145 9.71 -14.39 3.70
CA LEU A 145 10.91 -14.56 2.87
C LEU A 145 12.10 -13.78 3.44
N SER A 146 11.89 -12.52 3.79
CA SER A 146 12.95 -11.65 4.34
C SER A 146 13.43 -12.14 5.71
N MET A 147 12.52 -12.61 6.57
CA MET A 147 12.86 -13.20 7.87
C MET A 147 13.61 -14.53 7.73
N MET A 148 13.19 -15.40 6.81
CA MET A 148 13.87 -16.66 6.53
C MET A 148 15.31 -16.44 6.05
N GLN A 149 15.56 -15.40 5.27
CA GLN A 149 16.92 -15.01 4.87
C GLN A 149 17.78 -14.63 6.07
N GLY A 150 17.26 -13.78 6.95
CA GLY A 150 17.97 -13.40 8.17
C GLY A 150 18.33 -14.60 9.04
N LEU A 151 17.40 -15.55 9.20
CA LEU A 151 17.64 -16.79 9.94
C LEU A 151 18.69 -17.68 9.27
N ALA A 152 18.63 -17.86 7.95
CA ALA A 152 19.60 -18.67 7.20
C ALA A 152 21.02 -18.11 7.32
N VAL A 153 21.16 -16.78 7.28
CA VAL A 153 22.46 -16.10 7.51
C VAL A 153 22.95 -16.36 8.94
N LEU A 154 22.08 -16.26 9.95
CA LEU A 154 22.45 -16.50 11.35
C LEU A 154 22.93 -17.93 11.60
N VAL A 155 22.23 -18.93 11.06
CA VAL A 155 22.57 -20.35 11.19
C VAL A 155 23.89 -20.72 10.50
N LEU A 156 24.32 -19.95 9.49
CA LEU A 156 25.61 -20.19 8.83
C LEU A 156 26.80 -19.50 9.49
N ILE A 157 26.53 -18.54 10.38
CA ILE A 157 27.56 -17.82 11.15
C ILE A 157 27.86 -18.56 12.47
N TRP A 158 26.90 -19.34 12.99
CA TRP A 158 27.04 -20.22 14.17
C TRP A 158 27.36 -21.65 13.79
#